data_AF-A0A811QT16-F1
#
_entry.id   AF-A0A811QT16-F1
#
_cell.length_a   1.000
_cell.length_b   1.000
_cell.length_c   1.000
_cell.angle_alpha   90.00
_cell.angle_beta   90.00
_cell.angle_gamma   90.00
#
_symmetry.space_group_name_H-M   'P 1'
#
loop_
_entity.id
_entity.type
_entity.pdbx_description
1 polymer ?
#
loop_
_entity_poly.entity_id
_entity_poly.type
_entity_poly.pdbx_seq_one_letter_code
_entity_poly.pdbx_strand_id
1 'polypeptide(L)'
;MDREEVTEFLGQVPLLQCLPGSSIRRIAEAVEVRNYEPGDYVAREGEPVDGLYIILDGQAEVSAPTNAEEANRPDYVLNKYDYFGYGSNSSVHQVNVVALSKLTCFILPNQYGHLLQPKTIWNAEETPEHSLLEQILHLEPLEVDIFRGFTLPEAPTFRQVFGGQFIGQALAAASKTVDCLKMVHSLHAIFLVAGDNNIPIIYQVHRARDGSSFATRKVEAKQKGLVVFTLIASFQKEEVGFEHQAAIMPDVPPPEQLLNLEEIRERRLTDPRFPSQYRNLAAKKKFTPWPIEMRFCEDSASQHKPSLNYWFRARGKLSDDQALHRCVVAYASDLLYSGVSLNPHREKGLKTYSLSLDHSIWFHKPVKADEWLLYVIESPSAHGGRGFVTGRMFNRQGEVCIRLSSDSASAPVRESRDPSNYILFWNAQLIMSLTQEALIRREKPRGPNPRPKL
;
A
#
# COMPACT_ATOMS: atom_id res chain seq x y z
N MET A 1 31.81 -12.95 10.02
CA MET A 1 30.53 -12.25 10.23
C MET A 1 29.46 -13.27 10.46
N ASP A 2 28.58 -13.01 11.41
CA ASP A 2 27.35 -13.80 11.56
C ASP A 2 26.37 -13.48 10.42
N ARG A 3 25.44 -14.39 10.12
CA ARG A 3 24.47 -14.25 9.01
C ARG A 3 23.62 -12.99 9.13
N GLU A 4 23.32 -12.58 10.36
CA GLU A 4 22.53 -11.37 10.61
C GLU A 4 23.33 -10.10 10.26
N GLU A 5 24.63 -10.07 10.56
CA GLU A 5 25.53 -8.98 10.15
C GLU A 5 25.70 -8.92 8.62
N VAL A 6 25.76 -10.07 7.94
CA VAL A 6 25.80 -10.13 6.47
C VAL A 6 24.50 -9.59 5.88
N THR A 7 23.35 -10.00 6.42
CA THR A 7 22.03 -9.52 5.99
C THR A 7 21.92 -8.00 6.16
N GLU A 8 22.36 -7.47 7.30
CA GLU A 8 22.37 -6.02 7.56
C GLU A 8 23.30 -5.26 6.63
N PHE A 9 24.47 -5.81 6.32
CA PHE A 9 25.38 -5.22 5.35
C PHE A 9 24.76 -5.20 3.95
N LEU A 10 24.20 -6.32 3.49
CA LEU A 10 23.60 -6.44 2.16
C LEU A 10 22.37 -5.54 1.99
N GLY A 11 21.58 -5.31 3.04
CA GLY A 11 20.45 -4.36 3.02
C GLY A 11 20.85 -2.91 2.74
N GLN A 12 22.11 -2.55 2.99
CA GLN A 12 22.64 -1.22 2.70
C GLN A 12 23.18 -1.08 1.27
N VAL A 13 23.41 -2.18 0.55
CA VAL A 13 23.94 -2.17 -0.82
C VAL A 13 22.88 -1.59 -1.76
N PRO A 14 23.15 -0.48 -2.48
CA PRO A 14 22.14 0.22 -3.29
C PRO A 14 21.39 -0.68 -4.28
N LEU A 15 22.07 -1.65 -4.89
CA LEU A 15 21.47 -2.62 -5.81
C LEU A 15 20.40 -3.50 -5.15
N LEU A 16 20.65 -3.88 -3.90
CA LEU A 16 19.86 -4.86 -3.17
C LEU A 16 18.74 -4.20 -2.36
N GLN A 17 18.79 -2.89 -2.12
CA GLN A 17 17.73 -2.15 -1.42
C GLN A 17 16.35 -2.33 -2.04
N CYS A 18 16.30 -2.59 -3.35
CA CYS A 18 15.08 -2.86 -4.10
C CYS A 18 14.58 -4.31 -3.96
N LEU A 19 15.21 -5.16 -3.15
CA LEU A 19 14.82 -6.57 -2.96
C LEU A 19 14.07 -6.77 -1.63
N PRO A 20 13.16 -7.76 -1.55
CA PRO A 20 12.52 -8.14 -0.30
C PRO A 20 13.53 -8.60 0.75
N GLY A 21 13.24 -8.38 2.03
CA GLY A 21 14.09 -8.84 3.13
C GLY A 21 14.32 -10.37 3.12
N SER A 22 13.32 -11.15 2.67
CA SER A 22 13.45 -12.59 2.48
C SER A 22 14.46 -12.96 1.37
N SER A 23 14.47 -12.19 0.27
CA SER A 23 15.47 -12.33 -0.79
C SER A 23 16.87 -11.96 -0.29
N ILE A 24 17.01 -10.89 0.49
CA ILE A 24 18.31 -10.53 1.08
C ILE A 24 18.81 -11.62 2.02
N ARG A 25 17.95 -12.20 2.87
CA ARG A 25 18.35 -13.32 3.73
C ARG A 25 18.83 -14.53 2.91
N ARG A 26 18.16 -14.85 1.81
CA ARG A 26 18.60 -15.92 0.89
C ARG A 26 19.92 -15.58 0.19
N ILE A 27 20.11 -14.32 -0.19
CA ILE A 27 21.40 -13.84 -0.73
C ILE A 27 22.49 -13.96 0.34
N ALA A 28 22.21 -13.58 1.58
CA ALA A 28 23.14 -13.69 2.70
C ALA A 28 23.59 -15.14 2.96
N GLU A 29 22.73 -16.12 2.68
CA GLU A 29 23.07 -17.55 2.74
C GLU A 29 23.87 -18.04 1.53
N ALA A 30 23.82 -17.32 0.41
CA ALA A 30 24.43 -17.72 -0.86
C ALA A 30 25.73 -16.96 -1.20
N VAL A 31 26.03 -15.86 -0.51
CA VAL A 31 27.25 -15.08 -0.75
C VAL A 31 28.48 -15.77 -0.18
N GLU A 32 29.57 -15.71 -0.96
CA GLU A 32 30.89 -16.20 -0.59
C GLU A 32 31.80 -15.01 -0.27
N VAL A 33 32.72 -15.18 0.69
CA VAL A 33 33.72 -14.16 1.01
C VAL A 33 35.00 -14.45 0.23
N ARG A 34 35.51 -13.47 -0.54
CA ARG A 34 36.86 -13.51 -1.12
C ARG A 34 37.70 -12.36 -0.63
N ASN A 35 38.99 -12.63 -0.42
CA ASN A 35 39.98 -11.67 0.04
C ASN A 35 41.05 -11.50 -1.04
N TYR A 36 41.53 -10.28 -1.20
CA TYR A 36 42.53 -9.88 -2.19
C TYR A 36 43.59 -9.01 -1.51
N GLU A 37 44.84 -9.19 -1.91
CA GLU A 37 45.94 -8.33 -1.49
C GLU A 37 46.07 -7.12 -2.45
N PRO A 38 46.69 -6.01 -2.02
CA PRO A 38 46.88 -4.85 -2.89
C PRO A 38 47.60 -5.21 -4.19
N GLY A 39 47.04 -4.78 -5.32
CA GLY A 39 47.52 -5.08 -6.68
C GLY A 39 46.92 -6.34 -7.30
N ASP A 40 46.18 -7.16 -6.53
CA ASP A 40 45.49 -8.32 -7.09
C ASP A 40 44.35 -7.90 -8.02
N TYR A 41 44.20 -8.63 -9.11
CA TYR A 41 43.05 -8.49 -9.98
C TYR A 41 41.85 -9.19 -9.36
N VAL A 42 40.81 -8.42 -9.08
CA VAL A 42 39.51 -8.91 -8.64
C VAL A 42 38.70 -9.39 -9.85
N ALA A 43 38.83 -8.68 -10.97
CA ALA A 43 38.30 -9.07 -12.27
C ALA A 43 39.24 -8.58 -13.38
N ARG A 44 39.45 -9.40 -14.41
CA ARG A 44 40.24 -9.01 -15.59
C ARG A 44 39.34 -8.89 -16.80
N GLU A 45 39.61 -7.89 -17.62
CA GLU A 45 38.97 -7.73 -18.92
C GLU A 45 39.08 -9.03 -19.74
N GLY A 46 37.97 -9.48 -20.32
CA GLY A 46 37.88 -10.70 -21.12
C GLY A 46 37.70 -11.99 -20.32
N GLU A 47 37.85 -11.97 -19.00
CA GLU A 47 37.54 -13.13 -18.15
C GLU A 47 36.03 -13.28 -17.94
N PRO A 48 35.52 -14.52 -17.82
CA PRO A 48 34.10 -14.76 -17.59
C PRO A 48 33.64 -14.15 -16.27
N VAL A 49 32.50 -13.46 -16.30
CA VAL A 49 31.85 -12.98 -15.07
C VAL A 49 31.28 -14.18 -14.33
N ASP A 50 31.77 -14.48 -13.13
CA ASP A 50 31.33 -15.63 -12.31
C ASP A 50 30.25 -15.26 -11.27
N GLY A 51 30.02 -13.96 -11.03
CA GLY A 51 29.01 -13.48 -10.10
C GLY A 51 28.95 -11.96 -9.96
N LEU A 52 28.11 -11.52 -9.04
CA LEU A 52 28.07 -10.15 -8.55
C LEU A 52 29.07 -9.99 -7.40
N TYR A 53 29.93 -8.99 -7.49
CA TYR A 53 30.91 -8.62 -6.47
C TYR A 53 30.43 -7.39 -5.71
N ILE A 54 30.54 -7.43 -4.38
CA ILE A 54 30.13 -6.35 -3.48
C ILE A 54 31.29 -6.07 -2.52
N ILE A 55 31.74 -4.82 -2.44
CA ILE A 55 32.88 -4.43 -1.61
C ILE A 55 32.46 -4.38 -0.14
N LEU A 56 32.97 -5.31 0.68
CA LEU A 56 32.72 -5.37 2.12
C LEU A 56 33.65 -4.43 2.90
N ASP A 57 34.94 -4.46 2.55
CA ASP A 57 35.98 -3.65 3.17
C ASP A 57 37.16 -3.46 2.20
N GLY A 58 37.85 -2.33 2.31
CA GLY A 58 38.92 -1.93 1.38
C GLY A 58 38.42 -1.13 0.17
N GLN A 59 39.29 -0.96 -0.82
CA GLN A 59 39.03 -0.18 -2.04
C GLN A 59 39.55 -0.91 -3.27
N ALA A 60 38.82 -0.77 -4.38
CA ALA A 60 39.22 -1.29 -5.67
C ALA A 60 39.13 -0.20 -6.74
N GLU A 61 39.99 -0.26 -7.75
CA GLU A 61 40.00 0.66 -8.88
C GLU A 61 39.49 -0.04 -10.12
N VAL A 62 38.59 0.63 -10.84
CA VAL A 62 38.15 0.23 -12.16
C VAL A 62 39.02 0.94 -13.19
N SER A 63 39.87 0.17 -13.89
CA SER A 63 40.73 0.68 -14.96
C SER A 63 40.16 0.33 -16.33
N ALA A 64 40.18 1.32 -17.23
CA ALA A 64 39.66 1.19 -18.59
C ALA A 64 40.57 0.31 -19.48
N PRO A 65 40.04 -0.26 -20.59
CA PRO A 65 40.80 -1.11 -21.50
C PRO A 65 42.04 -0.42 -22.08
N THR A 66 43.08 -1.20 -22.35
CA THR A 66 44.35 -0.71 -22.91
C THR A 66 44.28 -0.34 -24.39
N ASN A 67 43.14 -0.58 -25.06
CA ASN A 67 42.99 -0.36 -26.50
C ASN A 67 41.95 0.74 -26.83
N ALA A 68 42.45 1.76 -27.52
CA ALA A 68 41.77 2.84 -28.27
C ALA A 68 41.36 4.11 -27.51
N GLU A 69 42.13 5.18 -27.77
CA GLU A 69 41.80 6.61 -27.89
C GLU A 69 41.06 7.37 -26.76
N GLU A 70 40.53 6.71 -25.72
CA GLU A 70 39.87 7.33 -24.57
C GLU A 70 40.72 7.29 -23.28
N ALA A 71 42.00 7.66 -23.36
CA ALA A 71 42.94 7.72 -22.21
C ALA A 71 42.60 8.79 -21.14
N ASN A 72 41.35 9.27 -21.09
CA ASN A 72 40.89 10.36 -20.25
C ASN A 72 39.63 10.03 -19.43
N ARG A 73 39.24 8.75 -19.30
CA ARG A 73 38.22 8.38 -18.30
C ARG A 73 38.89 8.40 -16.92
N PRO A 74 38.34 9.13 -15.94
CA PRO A 74 38.88 9.12 -14.59
C PRO A 74 38.77 7.71 -14.01
N ASP A 75 39.84 7.24 -13.36
CA ASP A 75 39.84 6.00 -12.60
C ASP A 75 38.70 6.06 -11.57
N TYR A 76 37.83 5.04 -11.61
CA TYR A 76 36.68 4.97 -10.74
C TYR A 76 36.99 4.07 -9.55
N VAL A 77 37.01 4.64 -8.36
CA VAL A 77 37.30 3.90 -7.12
C VAL A 77 36.01 3.38 -6.51
N LEU A 78 35.92 2.06 -6.39
CA LEU A 78 34.88 1.33 -5.67
C LEU A 78 35.21 1.32 -4.18
N ASN A 79 34.25 1.75 -3.38
CA ASN A 79 34.29 1.79 -1.94
C ASN A 79 33.30 0.78 -1.35
N LYS A 80 33.30 0.68 -0.01
CA LYS A 80 32.33 -0.13 0.73
C LYS A 80 30.90 0.10 0.23
N TYR A 81 30.16 -1.00 0.04
CA TYR A 81 28.81 -1.08 -0.54
C TYR A 81 28.70 -0.90 -2.06
N ASP A 82 29.77 -0.48 -2.74
CA ASP A 82 29.79 -0.49 -4.20
C ASP A 82 29.87 -1.94 -4.72
N TYR A 83 29.48 -2.12 -5.98
CA TYR A 83 29.33 -3.44 -6.58
C TYR A 83 29.61 -3.42 -8.08
N PHE A 84 29.94 -4.58 -8.64
CA PHE A 84 30.14 -4.78 -10.08
C PHE A 84 29.85 -6.23 -10.49
N GLY A 85 29.79 -6.50 -11.80
CA GLY A 85 29.46 -7.82 -12.34
C GLY A 85 27.97 -8.11 -12.47
N TYR A 86 27.09 -7.14 -12.15
CA TYR A 86 25.65 -7.23 -12.36
C TYR A 86 25.15 -6.32 -13.48
N GLY A 87 24.14 -6.76 -14.24
CA GLY A 87 23.46 -5.94 -15.25
C GLY A 87 24.18 -5.80 -16.60
N SER A 88 25.34 -6.46 -16.77
CA SER A 88 26.05 -6.56 -18.03
C SER A 88 25.44 -7.67 -18.89
N ASN A 89 24.97 -7.35 -20.10
CA ASN A 89 24.60 -8.36 -21.12
C ASN A 89 25.82 -9.15 -21.65
N SER A 90 27.03 -8.79 -21.22
CA SER A 90 28.27 -9.47 -21.58
C SER A 90 28.55 -10.62 -20.60
N SER A 91 28.96 -11.76 -21.16
CA SER A 91 29.42 -12.93 -20.39
C SER A 91 30.83 -12.76 -19.83
N VAL A 92 31.53 -11.68 -20.18
CA VAL A 92 32.91 -11.39 -19.75
C VAL A 92 33.05 -9.98 -19.20
N HIS A 93 33.96 -9.81 -18.24
CA HIS A 93 34.30 -8.50 -17.68
C HIS A 93 34.80 -7.57 -18.80
N GLN A 94 34.24 -6.35 -18.85
CA GLN A 94 34.57 -5.34 -19.87
C GLN A 94 35.71 -4.41 -19.45
N VAL A 95 36.11 -4.49 -18.19
CA VAL A 95 37.09 -3.61 -17.54
C VAL A 95 37.87 -4.43 -16.53
N ASN A 96 39.06 -3.94 -16.18
CA ASN A 96 39.82 -4.50 -15.08
C ASN A 96 39.36 -3.89 -13.76
N VAL A 97 39.30 -4.70 -12.71
CA VAL A 97 39.08 -4.26 -11.34
C VAL A 97 40.25 -4.76 -10.50
N VAL A 98 41.01 -3.84 -9.91
CA VAL A 98 42.24 -4.13 -9.17
C VAL A 98 42.10 -3.65 -7.74
N ALA A 99 42.52 -4.46 -6.76
CA ALA A 99 42.50 -4.09 -5.35
C ALA A 99 43.55 -2.99 -5.08
N LEU A 100 43.14 -1.83 -4.57
CA LEU A 100 44.06 -0.75 -4.17
C LEU A 100 44.60 -0.95 -2.75
N SER A 101 43.82 -1.58 -1.91
CA SER A 101 44.16 -1.94 -0.53
C SER A 101 43.83 -3.41 -0.29
N LYS A 102 44.07 -3.90 0.93
CA LYS A 102 43.59 -5.22 1.32
C LYS A 102 42.07 -5.22 1.21
N LEU A 103 41.55 -6.02 0.30
CA LEU A 103 40.17 -5.92 -0.14
C LEU A 103 39.41 -7.19 0.24
N THR A 104 38.22 -7.02 0.81
CA THR A 104 37.29 -8.12 1.06
C THR A 104 36.02 -7.88 0.27
N CYS A 105 35.58 -8.89 -0.47
CA CYS A 105 34.35 -8.84 -1.26
C CYS A 105 33.40 -9.95 -0.85
N PHE A 106 32.09 -9.65 -0.85
CA PHE A 106 31.08 -10.68 -1.03
C PHE A 106 30.90 -10.96 -2.52
N ILE A 107 30.77 -12.23 -2.87
CA ILE A 107 30.47 -12.68 -4.22
C ILE A 107 29.17 -13.45 -4.18
N LEU A 108 28.19 -13.03 -4.98
CA LEU A 108 27.00 -13.81 -5.25
C LEU A 108 27.18 -14.54 -6.59
N PRO A 109 27.40 -15.87 -6.59
CA PRO A 109 27.62 -16.62 -7.82
C PRO A 109 26.43 -16.52 -8.80
N ASN A 110 26.70 -16.55 -10.11
CA ASN A 110 25.70 -16.40 -11.16
C ASN A 110 24.50 -17.36 -11.06
N GLN A 111 24.69 -18.56 -10.53
CA GLN A 111 23.59 -19.52 -10.31
C GLN A 111 22.49 -18.95 -9.37
N TYR A 112 22.86 -18.02 -8.50
CA TYR A 112 21.96 -17.29 -7.61
C TYR A 112 21.53 -15.92 -8.17
N GLY A 113 21.89 -15.58 -9.41
CA GLY A 113 21.52 -14.32 -10.05
C GLY A 113 19.99 -14.11 -10.15
N HIS A 114 19.21 -15.18 -10.11
CA HIS A 114 17.74 -15.11 -10.03
C HIS A 114 17.24 -14.44 -8.74
N LEU A 115 18.04 -14.38 -7.67
CA LEU A 115 17.72 -13.67 -6.43
C LEU A 115 17.89 -12.15 -6.56
N LEU A 116 18.70 -11.70 -7.52
CA LEU A 116 18.94 -10.28 -7.81
C LEU A 116 17.89 -9.69 -8.75
N GLN A 117 17.23 -10.53 -9.54
CA GLN A 117 16.10 -10.07 -10.33
C GLN A 117 14.94 -9.80 -9.38
N PRO A 118 14.45 -8.56 -9.28
CA PRO A 118 13.16 -8.34 -8.69
C PRO A 118 12.17 -9.00 -9.66
N LYS A 119 11.80 -10.27 -9.42
CA LYS A 119 10.50 -10.75 -9.84
C LYS A 119 9.49 -9.95 -9.02
N THR A 120 9.36 -8.64 -9.24
CA THR A 120 8.76 -7.68 -8.30
C THR A 120 9.41 -7.70 -6.90
N ILE A 121 9.22 -6.66 -6.09
CA ILE A 121 9.47 -6.77 -4.65
C ILE A 121 8.50 -7.75 -3.95
N TRP A 122 7.67 -8.49 -4.68
CA TRP A 122 6.52 -9.21 -4.14
C TRP A 122 6.52 -10.71 -4.46
N ASN A 123 7.61 -11.28 -4.98
CA ASN A 123 7.64 -12.67 -5.46
C ASN A 123 8.87 -13.41 -4.91
N ALA A 124 8.70 -14.01 -3.73
CA ALA A 124 9.67 -15.00 -3.21
C ALA A 124 9.36 -16.42 -3.70
N GLU A 125 8.15 -16.66 -4.22
CA GLU A 125 7.68 -17.98 -4.67
C GLU A 125 6.96 -17.83 -6.02
N GLU A 126 7.16 -18.77 -6.94
CA GLU A 126 6.37 -18.88 -8.18
C GLU A 126 4.93 -19.30 -7.84
N THR A 127 4.16 -18.43 -7.18
CA THR A 127 2.71 -18.63 -7.06
C THR A 127 2.05 -18.26 -8.38
N PRO A 128 1.29 -19.16 -9.03
CA PRO A 128 0.78 -18.94 -10.39
C PRO A 128 -0.23 -17.79 -10.52
N GLU A 129 -0.80 -17.29 -9.41
CA GLU A 129 -1.84 -16.27 -9.41
C GLU A 129 -1.63 -15.26 -8.28
N HIS A 130 -1.18 -14.04 -8.61
CA HIS A 130 -1.14 -12.91 -7.68
C HIS A 130 -2.55 -12.49 -7.26
N SER A 131 -2.74 -12.16 -5.98
CA SER A 131 -4.02 -11.57 -5.54
C SER A 131 -4.32 -10.28 -6.31
N LEU A 132 -5.60 -9.95 -6.48
CA LEU A 132 -5.98 -8.69 -7.15
C LEU A 132 -5.35 -7.45 -6.46
N LEU A 133 -5.14 -7.50 -5.14
CA LEU A 133 -4.51 -6.38 -4.42
C LEU A 133 -3.04 -6.23 -4.74
N GLU A 134 -2.30 -7.34 -4.87
CA GLU A 134 -0.93 -7.29 -5.35
C GLU A 134 -0.85 -6.69 -6.75
N GLN A 135 -1.78 -7.06 -7.64
CA GLN A 135 -1.85 -6.49 -8.98
C GLN A 135 -2.19 -4.99 -8.94
N ILE A 136 -3.12 -4.56 -8.10
CA ILE A 136 -3.45 -3.13 -7.92
C ILE A 136 -2.25 -2.35 -7.39
N LEU A 137 -1.47 -2.91 -6.47
CA LEU A 137 -0.30 -2.26 -5.87
C LEU A 137 0.97 -2.42 -6.71
N HIS A 138 0.91 -3.21 -7.78
CA HIS A 138 2.02 -3.36 -8.71
C HIS A 138 2.28 -2.04 -9.44
N LEU A 139 3.56 -1.68 -9.51
CA LEU A 139 4.04 -0.46 -10.16
C LEU A 139 5.15 -0.81 -11.14
N GLU A 140 5.03 -0.27 -12.34
CA GLU A 140 6.06 -0.31 -13.36
C GLU A 140 7.16 0.71 -13.04
N PRO A 141 8.42 0.31 -12.89
CA PRO A 141 9.52 1.24 -12.72
C PRO A 141 9.82 1.94 -14.05
N LEU A 142 9.90 3.27 -14.02
CA LEU A 142 10.33 4.08 -15.16
C LEU A 142 11.78 4.57 -15.01
N GLU A 143 12.19 4.81 -13.76
CA GLU A 143 13.53 5.25 -13.34
C GLU A 143 13.73 4.81 -11.87
N VAL A 144 14.94 4.91 -11.32
CA VAL A 144 15.32 4.64 -9.92
C VAL A 144 14.28 5.13 -8.90
N ASP A 145 13.83 6.39 -9.01
CA ASP A 145 12.87 6.98 -8.06
C ASP A 145 11.53 7.38 -8.72
N ILE A 146 11.23 6.82 -9.91
CA ILE A 146 9.99 7.14 -10.66
C ILE A 146 9.27 5.86 -11.05
N PHE A 147 7.99 5.78 -10.66
CA PHE A 147 7.14 4.62 -10.89
C PHE A 147 5.84 5.02 -11.59
N ARG A 148 5.25 4.09 -12.33
CA ARG A 148 3.95 4.23 -13.00
C ARG A 148 2.97 3.21 -12.46
N GLY A 149 1.82 3.70 -12.01
CA GLY A 149 0.69 2.90 -11.55
C GLY A 149 -0.55 3.10 -12.43
N PHE A 150 -1.45 2.12 -12.37
CA PHE A 150 -2.69 2.10 -13.14
C PHE A 150 -3.89 1.80 -12.25
N THR A 151 -5.06 2.26 -12.67
CA THR A 151 -6.34 1.79 -12.12
C THR A 151 -6.78 0.59 -12.94
N LEU A 152 -6.74 -0.60 -12.36
CA LEU A 152 -7.10 -1.83 -13.09
C LEU A 152 -8.60 -1.89 -13.40
N PRO A 153 -9.02 -2.40 -14.57
CA PRO A 153 -10.43 -2.60 -14.91
C PRO A 153 -11.19 -3.52 -13.94
N GLU A 154 -10.47 -4.47 -13.33
CA GLU A 154 -10.99 -5.44 -12.36
C GLU A 154 -11.11 -4.84 -10.95
N ALA A 155 -10.45 -3.72 -10.69
CA ALA A 155 -10.53 -3.03 -9.41
C ALA A 155 -11.91 -2.34 -9.25
N PRO A 156 -12.38 -2.11 -8.01
CA PRO A 156 -13.61 -1.35 -7.77
C PRO A 156 -13.57 0.00 -8.49
N THR A 157 -14.46 0.20 -9.46
CA THR A 157 -14.45 1.39 -10.30
C THR A 157 -15.28 2.51 -9.68
N PHE A 158 -14.63 3.57 -9.23
CA PHE A 158 -15.30 4.78 -8.74
C PHE A 158 -15.35 5.85 -9.85
N ARG A 159 -15.97 7.00 -9.58
CA ARG A 159 -15.98 8.12 -10.54
C ARG A 159 -14.57 8.68 -10.79
N GLN A 160 -13.71 8.61 -9.78
CA GLN A 160 -12.34 9.11 -9.76
C GLN A 160 -11.44 8.04 -9.15
N VAL A 161 -10.13 8.24 -9.20
CA VAL A 161 -9.18 7.34 -8.54
C VAL A 161 -9.52 7.26 -7.06
N PHE A 162 -9.60 6.03 -6.55
CA PHE A 162 -9.87 5.76 -5.14
C PHE A 162 -8.73 6.29 -4.25
N GLY A 163 -9.05 6.93 -3.13
CA GLY A 163 -8.03 7.49 -2.24
C GLY A 163 -7.08 6.43 -1.68
N GLY A 164 -7.61 5.26 -1.29
CA GLY A 164 -6.78 4.12 -0.89
C GLY A 164 -5.87 3.60 -2.00
N GLN A 165 -6.22 3.73 -3.29
CA GLN A 165 -5.30 3.42 -4.39
C GLN A 165 -4.11 4.39 -4.40
N PHE A 166 -4.36 5.70 -4.26
CA PHE A 166 -3.27 6.68 -4.15
C PHE A 166 -2.36 6.37 -2.96
N ILE A 167 -2.92 6.14 -1.78
CA ILE A 167 -2.16 5.83 -0.56
C ILE A 167 -1.34 4.55 -0.75
N GLY A 168 -1.98 3.45 -1.17
CA GLY A 168 -1.34 2.15 -1.31
C GLY A 168 -0.24 2.15 -2.37
N GLN A 169 -0.50 2.69 -3.56
CA GLN A 169 0.50 2.77 -4.63
C GLN A 169 1.64 3.74 -4.27
N ALA A 170 1.36 4.91 -3.69
CA ALA A 170 2.42 5.83 -3.27
C ALA A 170 3.29 5.22 -2.17
N LEU A 171 2.71 4.49 -1.22
CA LEU A 171 3.46 3.79 -0.18
C LEU A 171 4.29 2.64 -0.76
N ALA A 172 3.76 1.90 -1.75
CA ALA A 172 4.52 0.88 -2.47
C ALA A 172 5.72 1.49 -3.22
N ALA A 173 5.53 2.64 -3.89
CA ALA A 173 6.61 3.39 -4.53
C ALA A 173 7.68 3.83 -3.52
N ALA A 174 7.27 4.40 -2.39
CA ALA A 174 8.21 4.79 -1.33
C ALA A 174 9.00 3.58 -0.79
N SER A 175 8.31 2.47 -0.50
CA SER A 175 8.90 1.26 0.06
C SER A 175 9.94 0.64 -0.87
N LYS A 176 9.76 0.73 -2.20
CA LYS A 176 10.74 0.28 -3.20
C LYS A 176 12.06 1.07 -3.20
N THR A 177 12.11 2.23 -2.55
CA THR A 177 13.29 3.12 -2.55
C THR A 177 14.02 3.16 -1.21
N VAL A 178 13.65 2.28 -0.27
CA VAL A 178 14.17 2.23 1.10
C VAL A 178 14.83 0.86 1.31
N ASP A 179 15.90 0.83 2.11
CA ASP A 179 16.48 -0.41 2.65
C ASP A 179 15.39 -1.36 3.16
N CYS A 180 15.40 -2.61 2.68
CA CYS A 180 14.38 -3.61 2.95
C CYS A 180 14.25 -3.99 4.44
N LEU A 181 15.24 -3.64 5.26
CA LEU A 181 15.19 -3.84 6.71
C LEU A 181 14.40 -2.73 7.43
N LYS A 182 14.08 -1.64 6.75
CA LYS A 182 13.33 -0.51 7.30
C LYS A 182 11.89 -0.57 6.83
N MET A 183 10.99 -0.63 7.80
CA MET A 183 9.56 -0.76 7.56
C MET A 183 8.84 0.55 7.85
N VAL A 184 7.83 0.89 7.04
CA VAL A 184 7.03 2.11 7.23
C VAL A 184 6.34 2.10 8.59
N HIS A 185 6.68 3.00 9.51
CA HIS A 185 6.02 3.12 10.80
C HIS A 185 5.00 4.26 10.83
N SER A 186 5.10 5.23 9.93
CA SER A 186 4.08 6.27 9.78
C SER A 186 4.04 6.86 8.39
N LEU A 187 2.87 7.35 7.98
CA LEU A 187 2.69 8.15 6.77
C LEU A 187 1.65 9.25 6.99
N HIS A 188 1.80 10.32 6.22
CA HIS A 188 0.85 11.42 6.11
C HIS A 188 0.63 11.74 4.64
N ALA A 189 -0.62 11.84 4.23
CA ALA A 189 -1.02 12.05 2.85
C ALA A 189 -1.98 13.22 2.74
N ILE A 190 -1.91 13.95 1.61
CA ILE A 190 -2.81 15.06 1.27
C ILE A 190 -3.34 14.82 -0.16
N PHE A 191 -4.66 14.89 -0.30
CA PHE A 191 -5.35 14.81 -1.58
C PHE A 191 -5.57 16.22 -2.13
N LEU A 192 -4.97 16.52 -3.28
CA LEU A 192 -4.97 17.87 -3.85
C LEU A 192 -6.03 18.00 -4.96
N VAL A 193 -6.07 17.00 -5.85
CA VAL A 193 -6.94 17.02 -7.02
C VAL A 193 -7.50 15.62 -7.25
N ALA A 194 -8.75 15.57 -7.69
CA ALA A 194 -9.40 14.38 -8.19
C ALA A 194 -8.58 13.66 -9.28
N GLY A 195 -8.30 12.36 -9.09
CA GLY A 195 -7.64 11.54 -10.10
C GLY A 195 -8.59 11.05 -11.19
N ASP A 196 -8.07 10.89 -12.41
CA ASP A 196 -8.77 10.27 -13.55
C ASP A 196 -8.39 8.78 -13.66
N ASN A 197 -9.38 7.89 -13.66
CA ASN A 197 -9.15 6.44 -13.71
C ASN A 197 -8.52 5.96 -15.02
N ASN A 198 -8.71 6.71 -16.12
CA ASN A 198 -8.24 6.30 -17.43
C ASN A 198 -6.81 6.75 -17.72
N ILE A 199 -6.16 7.42 -16.77
CA ILE A 199 -4.85 8.02 -16.94
C ILE A 199 -3.88 7.37 -15.95
N PRO A 200 -2.71 6.89 -16.40
CA PRO A 200 -1.70 6.35 -15.51
C PRO A 200 -1.27 7.40 -14.48
N ILE A 201 -0.91 6.94 -13.29
CA ILE A 201 -0.44 7.81 -12.20
C ILE A 201 1.09 7.68 -12.15
N ILE A 202 1.80 8.79 -12.25
CA ILE A 202 3.26 8.82 -12.11
C ILE A 202 3.59 9.16 -10.66
N TYR A 203 4.26 8.24 -9.97
CA TYR A 203 4.74 8.41 -8.60
C TYR A 203 6.21 8.77 -8.63
N GLN A 204 6.52 10.02 -8.30
CA GLN A 204 7.90 10.49 -8.14
C GLN A 204 8.27 10.48 -6.66
N VAL A 205 9.31 9.73 -6.33
CA VAL A 205 9.83 9.59 -4.96
C VAL A 205 10.99 10.55 -4.76
N HIS A 206 11.03 11.20 -3.61
CA HIS A 206 12.11 12.05 -3.16
C HIS A 206 12.67 11.48 -1.85
N ARG A 207 13.97 11.16 -1.85
CA ARG A 207 14.69 10.68 -0.68
C ARG A 207 15.04 11.86 0.23
N ALA A 208 14.20 12.10 1.24
CA ALA A 208 14.36 13.23 2.14
C ALA A 208 15.47 13.00 3.18
N ARG A 209 15.62 11.75 3.64
CA ARG A 209 16.65 11.35 4.61
C ARG A 209 16.91 9.85 4.53
N ASP A 210 18.17 9.46 4.64
CA ASP A 210 18.62 8.09 4.88
C ASP A 210 19.60 8.08 6.06
N GLY A 211 19.09 7.74 7.24
CA GLY A 211 19.90 7.49 8.43
C GLY A 211 20.08 5.99 8.68
N SER A 212 20.87 5.65 9.71
CA SER A 212 21.08 4.25 10.11
C SER A 212 19.76 3.56 10.51
N SER A 213 19.04 4.13 11.48
CA SER A 213 17.77 3.54 11.96
C SER A 213 16.54 4.01 11.18
N PHE A 214 16.53 5.24 10.65
CA PHE A 214 15.35 5.85 10.03
C PHE A 214 15.59 6.29 8.59
N ALA A 215 14.56 6.17 7.75
CA ALA A 215 14.51 6.76 6.41
C ALA A 215 13.21 7.54 6.20
N THR A 216 13.25 8.58 5.38
CA THR A 216 12.08 9.41 5.06
C THR A 216 11.96 9.56 3.56
N ARG A 217 10.75 9.35 3.03
CA ARG A 217 10.40 9.51 1.62
C ARG A 217 9.23 10.47 1.48
N LYS A 218 9.32 11.39 0.52
CA LYS A 218 8.18 12.15 0.01
C LYS A 218 7.82 11.60 -1.36
N VAL A 219 6.55 11.37 -1.63
CA VAL A 219 6.03 10.90 -2.91
C VAL A 219 5.05 11.92 -3.46
N GLU A 220 5.25 12.33 -4.71
CA GLU A 220 4.30 13.12 -5.48
C GLU A 220 3.66 12.24 -6.54
N ALA A 221 2.34 12.09 -6.49
CA ALA A 221 1.58 11.43 -7.53
C ALA A 221 1.10 12.48 -8.55
N LYS A 222 1.39 12.24 -9.84
CA LYS A 222 1.15 13.19 -10.93
C LYS A 222 0.26 12.60 -12.01
N GLN A 223 -0.69 13.39 -12.49
CA GLN A 223 -1.47 13.13 -13.70
C GLN A 223 -1.53 14.41 -14.53
N LYS A 224 -1.36 14.31 -15.86
CA LYS A 224 -1.33 15.47 -16.79
C LYS A 224 -0.33 16.57 -16.36
N GLY A 225 0.79 16.18 -15.73
CA GLY A 225 1.80 17.10 -15.22
C GLY A 225 1.44 17.83 -13.92
N LEU A 226 0.26 17.59 -13.33
CA LEU A 226 -0.18 18.19 -12.06
C LEU A 226 0.00 17.21 -10.92
N VAL A 227 0.48 17.69 -9.76
CA VAL A 227 0.48 16.90 -8.52
C VAL A 227 -0.95 16.77 -8.02
N VAL A 228 -1.48 15.55 -8.03
CA VAL A 228 -2.86 15.25 -7.60
C VAL A 228 -2.91 14.76 -6.15
N PHE A 229 -1.80 14.21 -5.65
CA PHE A 229 -1.68 13.65 -4.32
C PHE A 229 -0.22 13.71 -3.85
N THR A 230 -0.01 13.95 -2.55
CA THR A 230 1.31 13.96 -1.91
C THR A 230 1.29 13.09 -0.67
N LEU A 231 2.34 12.30 -0.46
CA LEU A 231 2.54 11.49 0.73
C LEU A 231 3.95 11.69 1.28
N ILE A 232 4.08 11.75 2.60
CA ILE A 232 5.36 11.63 3.30
C ILE A 232 5.30 10.40 4.20
N ALA A 233 6.29 9.52 4.10
CA ALA A 233 6.39 8.31 4.90
C ALA A 233 7.73 8.23 5.62
N SER A 234 7.69 7.72 6.85
CA SER A 234 8.85 7.45 7.68
C SER A 234 8.97 5.95 7.92
N PHE A 235 10.19 5.46 7.77
CA PHE A 235 10.57 4.05 7.83
C PHE A 235 11.59 3.87 8.94
N GLN A 236 11.54 2.75 9.64
CA GLN A 236 12.45 2.43 10.73
C GLN A 236 12.87 0.97 10.66
N LYS A 237 14.14 0.71 10.99
CA LYS A 237 14.63 -0.65 11.25
C LYS A 237 13.88 -1.25 12.44
N GLU A 238 13.63 -2.56 12.42
CA GLU A 238 13.07 -3.23 13.58
C GLU A 238 14.04 -3.15 14.78
N GLU A 239 13.53 -2.72 15.94
CA GLU A 239 14.29 -2.49 17.16
C GLU A 239 13.45 -2.94 18.38
N VAL A 240 14.11 -3.48 19.39
CA VAL A 240 13.46 -3.83 20.67
C VAL A 240 13.28 -2.56 21.50
N GLY A 241 12.08 -2.33 22.02
CA GLY A 241 11.76 -1.12 22.77
C GLY A 241 10.70 -1.34 23.86
N PHE A 242 10.24 -0.24 24.44
CA PHE A 242 9.16 -0.27 25.43
C PHE A 242 7.82 -0.61 24.80
N GLU A 243 7.03 -1.45 25.47
CA GLU A 243 5.72 -1.88 24.99
C GLU A 243 4.59 -1.51 25.95
N HIS A 244 3.55 -0.89 25.41
CA HIS A 244 2.26 -0.71 26.07
C HIS A 244 1.17 -0.41 25.02
N GLN A 245 -0.09 -0.71 25.34
CA GLN A 245 -1.23 -0.21 24.59
C GLN A 245 -2.34 0.23 25.55
N ALA A 246 -2.89 1.42 25.31
CA ALA A 246 -4.03 1.93 26.09
C ALA A 246 -5.39 1.58 25.45
N ALA A 247 -5.41 1.39 24.12
CA ALA A 247 -6.64 1.08 23.40
C ALA A 247 -7.08 -0.36 23.67
N ILE A 248 -8.33 -0.53 24.04
CA ILE A 248 -8.96 -1.84 24.26
C ILE A 248 -9.76 -2.20 23.02
N MET A 249 -9.60 -3.41 22.51
CA MET A 249 -10.42 -3.94 21.43
C MET A 249 -11.88 -4.03 21.91
N PRO A 250 -12.87 -3.46 21.20
CA PRO A 250 -14.26 -3.56 21.62
C PRO A 250 -14.77 -4.99 21.51
N ASP A 251 -15.70 -5.36 22.39
CA ASP A 251 -16.39 -6.64 22.33
C ASP A 251 -17.39 -6.64 21.16
N VAL A 252 -17.04 -7.36 20.09
CA VAL A 252 -17.83 -7.48 18.87
C VAL A 252 -17.89 -8.94 18.44
N PRO A 253 -18.95 -9.36 17.72
CA PRO A 253 -19.02 -10.73 17.21
C PRO A 253 -17.79 -11.07 16.35
N PRO A 254 -17.31 -12.32 16.43
CA PRO A 254 -16.22 -12.77 15.57
C PRO A 254 -16.68 -12.77 14.10
N PRO A 255 -15.75 -12.58 13.13
CA PRO A 255 -16.09 -12.42 11.73
C PRO A 255 -16.88 -13.61 11.18
N GLU A 256 -16.64 -14.83 11.69
CA GLU A 256 -17.32 -16.06 11.25
C GLU A 256 -18.84 -16.05 11.52
N GLN A 257 -19.32 -15.26 12.48
CA GLN A 257 -20.74 -15.12 12.79
C GLN A 257 -21.43 -14.01 11.99
N LEU A 258 -20.64 -13.18 11.32
CA LEU A 258 -21.11 -12.02 10.57
C LEU A 258 -21.22 -12.35 9.08
N LEU A 259 -22.16 -11.70 8.42
CA LEU A 259 -22.37 -11.85 6.99
C LEU A 259 -21.35 -11.02 6.22
N ASN A 260 -20.90 -11.57 5.10
CA ASN A 260 -20.18 -10.80 4.10
C ASN A 260 -21.15 -10.02 3.20
N LEU A 261 -20.60 -9.17 2.33
CA LEU A 261 -21.38 -8.32 1.43
C LEU A 261 -22.20 -9.10 0.40
N GLU A 262 -21.69 -10.25 -0.05
CA GLU A 262 -22.36 -11.15 -0.97
C GLU A 262 -23.63 -11.72 -0.35
N GLU A 263 -23.54 -12.27 0.86
CA GLU A 263 -24.64 -12.84 1.62
C GLU A 263 -25.69 -11.77 1.97
N ILE A 264 -25.25 -10.57 2.37
CA ILE A 264 -26.16 -9.43 2.62
C ILE A 264 -26.92 -9.08 1.34
N ARG A 265 -26.23 -9.04 0.20
CA ARG A 265 -26.85 -8.77 -1.10
C ARG A 265 -27.86 -9.85 -1.48
N GLU A 266 -27.49 -11.13 -1.37
CA GLU A 266 -28.37 -12.26 -1.69
C GLU A 266 -29.64 -12.29 -0.83
N ARG A 267 -29.50 -12.05 0.48
CA ARG A 267 -30.65 -11.93 1.38
C ARG A 267 -31.60 -10.82 0.93
N ARG A 268 -31.09 -9.70 0.44
CA ARG A 268 -31.93 -8.59 -0.06
C ARG A 268 -32.64 -8.89 -1.37
N LEU A 269 -31.98 -9.64 -2.26
CA LEU A 269 -32.58 -10.07 -3.53
C LEU A 269 -33.75 -11.02 -3.32
N THR A 270 -33.75 -11.77 -2.21
CA THR A 270 -34.75 -12.80 -1.89
C THR A 270 -35.79 -12.33 -0.87
N ASP A 271 -35.48 -11.32 -0.05
CA ASP A 271 -36.36 -10.86 1.02
C ASP A 271 -37.62 -10.12 0.47
N PRO A 272 -38.84 -10.66 0.73
CA PRO A 272 -40.09 -10.12 0.20
C PRO A 272 -40.44 -8.72 0.75
N ARG A 273 -39.76 -8.25 1.80
CA ARG A 273 -39.94 -6.89 2.34
C ARG A 273 -39.44 -5.82 1.37
N PHE A 274 -38.53 -6.16 0.43
CA PHE A 274 -38.05 -5.22 -0.58
C PHE A 274 -38.96 -5.21 -1.83
N PRO A 275 -39.25 -4.02 -2.41
CA PRO A 275 -40.04 -3.92 -3.63
C PRO A 275 -39.48 -4.78 -4.76
N SER A 276 -40.35 -5.45 -5.52
CA SER A 276 -39.95 -6.31 -6.64
C SER A 276 -39.11 -5.56 -7.69
N GLN A 277 -39.42 -4.28 -7.94
CA GLN A 277 -38.65 -3.42 -8.83
C GLN A 277 -37.20 -3.25 -8.36
N TYR A 278 -36.99 -3.03 -7.05
CA TYR A 278 -35.64 -2.93 -6.46
C TYR A 278 -34.89 -4.26 -6.60
N ARG A 279 -35.53 -5.37 -6.22
CA ARG A 279 -34.92 -6.71 -6.28
C ARG A 279 -34.50 -7.07 -7.71
N ASN A 280 -35.34 -6.76 -8.69
CA ASN A 280 -35.04 -6.97 -10.11
C ASN A 280 -33.88 -6.08 -10.60
N LEU A 281 -33.84 -4.81 -10.18
CA LEU A 281 -32.75 -3.89 -10.57
C LEU A 281 -31.41 -4.32 -9.94
N ALA A 282 -31.43 -4.70 -8.67
CA ALA A 282 -30.25 -5.19 -7.96
C ALA A 282 -29.75 -6.51 -8.55
N ALA A 283 -30.63 -7.44 -8.96
CA ALA A 283 -30.26 -8.69 -9.60
C ALA A 283 -29.59 -8.48 -10.97
N LYS A 284 -30.01 -7.47 -11.74
CA LYS A 284 -29.43 -7.13 -13.06
C LYS A 284 -28.05 -6.48 -12.98
N LYS A 285 -27.67 -5.87 -11.85
CA LYS A 285 -26.34 -5.25 -11.68
C LYS A 285 -25.28 -6.34 -11.51
N LYS A 286 -24.27 -6.39 -12.38
CA LYS A 286 -23.09 -7.24 -12.17
C LYS A 286 -22.50 -6.95 -10.77
N PHE A 287 -22.34 -7.99 -9.96
CA PHE A 287 -21.60 -7.87 -8.71
C PHE A 287 -20.13 -8.16 -9.01
N THR A 288 -19.26 -7.18 -8.77
CA THR A 288 -17.82 -7.42 -8.74
C THR A 288 -17.43 -7.50 -7.27
N PRO A 289 -17.01 -8.68 -6.76
CA PRO A 289 -16.52 -8.82 -5.40
C PRO A 289 -15.37 -7.84 -5.17
N TRP A 290 -15.39 -7.18 -4.02
CA TRP A 290 -14.29 -6.29 -3.67
C TRP A 290 -13.04 -7.12 -3.34
N PRO A 291 -11.84 -6.60 -3.65
CA PRO A 291 -10.59 -7.26 -3.28
C PRO A 291 -10.43 -7.40 -1.75
N ILE A 292 -11.16 -6.59 -0.99
CA ILE A 292 -11.24 -6.64 0.47
C ILE A 292 -12.60 -7.23 0.85
N GLU A 293 -12.59 -8.33 1.60
CA GLU A 293 -13.76 -8.86 2.27
C GLU A 293 -14.08 -8.00 3.48
N MET A 294 -15.35 -7.61 3.68
CA MET A 294 -15.81 -6.83 4.82
C MET A 294 -17.01 -7.50 5.49
N ARG A 295 -17.00 -7.50 6.83
CA ARG A 295 -18.10 -8.02 7.66
C ARG A 295 -18.43 -7.01 8.77
N PHE A 296 -19.61 -6.41 8.70
CA PHE A 296 -20.02 -5.34 9.61
C PHE A 296 -20.48 -5.91 10.96
N CYS A 297 -20.00 -5.31 12.05
CA CYS A 297 -20.32 -5.77 13.41
C CYS A 297 -21.67 -5.24 13.90
N GLU A 298 -22.15 -4.14 13.31
CA GLU A 298 -23.30 -3.39 13.79
C GLU A 298 -24.53 -3.63 12.91
N ASP A 299 -25.70 -3.75 13.55
CA ASP A 299 -26.99 -3.82 12.88
C ASP A 299 -27.37 -2.49 12.22
N SER A 300 -28.33 -2.54 11.28
CA SER A 300 -28.85 -1.38 10.57
C SER A 300 -29.43 -0.27 11.47
N ALA A 301 -29.83 -0.59 12.70
CA ALA A 301 -30.29 0.40 13.68
C ALA A 301 -29.18 1.36 14.17
N SER A 302 -27.90 0.99 13.99
CA SER A 302 -26.72 1.76 14.44
C SER A 302 -26.29 2.83 13.43
N GLN A 303 -26.99 2.96 12.30
CA GLN A 303 -26.56 3.70 11.10
C GLN A 303 -26.40 5.23 11.26
N HIS A 304 -26.89 5.79 12.36
CA HIS A 304 -26.78 7.22 12.69
C HIS A 304 -25.68 7.52 13.71
N LYS A 305 -25.05 6.50 14.31
CA LYS A 305 -23.92 6.74 15.21
C LYS A 305 -22.73 7.27 14.39
N PRO A 306 -21.96 8.23 14.91
CA PRO A 306 -20.72 8.66 14.28
C PRO A 306 -19.60 7.63 14.48
N SER A 307 -19.91 6.35 14.31
CA SER A 307 -18.98 5.22 14.46
C SER A 307 -19.30 4.15 13.44
N LEU A 308 -18.32 3.29 13.17
CA LEU A 308 -18.49 2.09 12.37
C LEU A 308 -17.43 1.06 12.76
N ASN A 309 -17.87 -0.14 13.07
CA ASN A 309 -16.99 -1.28 13.36
C ASN A 309 -17.19 -2.40 12.33
N TYR A 310 -16.12 -2.85 11.69
CA TYR A 310 -16.16 -3.98 10.77
C TYR A 310 -14.86 -4.76 10.75
N TRP A 311 -14.99 -6.08 10.53
CA TRP A 311 -13.87 -6.93 10.21
C TRP A 311 -13.55 -6.82 8.73
N PHE A 312 -12.27 -6.80 8.38
CA PHE A 312 -11.84 -6.89 7.00
C PHE A 312 -10.60 -7.77 6.83
N ARG A 313 -10.43 -8.25 5.61
CA ARG A 313 -9.19 -8.89 5.14
C ARG A 313 -9.10 -8.83 3.62
N ALA A 314 -7.89 -8.92 3.08
CA ALA A 314 -7.64 -9.17 1.67
C ALA A 314 -8.20 -10.53 1.25
N ARG A 315 -8.78 -10.59 0.05
CA ARG A 315 -9.16 -11.85 -0.59
C ARG A 315 -7.96 -12.47 -1.29
N GLY A 316 -7.83 -13.78 -1.14
CA GLY A 316 -6.68 -14.53 -1.64
C GLY A 316 -5.52 -14.52 -0.66
N LYS A 317 -4.52 -15.37 -0.92
CA LYS A 317 -3.28 -15.41 -0.16
C LYS A 317 -2.37 -14.29 -0.66
N LEU A 318 -1.73 -13.56 0.25
CA LEU A 318 -0.70 -12.59 -0.09
C LEU A 318 0.69 -13.20 0.07
N SER A 319 1.67 -12.65 -0.64
CA SER A 319 3.08 -12.91 -0.36
C SER A 319 3.44 -12.53 1.08
N ASP A 320 4.29 -13.33 1.73
CA ASP A 320 4.73 -13.11 3.13
C ASP A 320 5.80 -12.00 3.21
N ASP A 321 5.39 -10.80 2.79
CA ASP A 321 6.17 -9.56 2.87
C ASP A 321 5.40 -8.53 3.68
N GLN A 322 5.98 -8.11 4.80
CA GLN A 322 5.38 -7.13 5.69
C GLN A 322 5.17 -5.77 5.00
N ALA A 323 5.95 -5.42 3.98
CA ALA A 323 5.80 -4.17 3.25
C ALA A 323 4.53 -4.22 2.39
N LEU A 324 4.23 -5.40 1.82
CA LEU A 324 3.01 -5.65 1.07
C LEU A 324 1.80 -5.52 1.98
N HIS A 325 1.83 -6.22 3.12
CA HIS A 325 0.72 -6.19 4.07
C HIS A 325 0.45 -4.77 4.57
N ARG A 326 1.48 -3.96 4.87
CA ARG A 326 1.29 -2.54 5.22
C ARG A 326 0.73 -1.71 4.07
N CYS A 327 1.14 -1.94 2.81
CA CYS A 327 0.56 -1.28 1.64
C CYS A 327 -0.91 -1.66 1.41
N VAL A 328 -1.26 -2.94 1.57
CA VAL A 328 -2.64 -3.43 1.44
C VAL A 328 -3.52 -2.85 2.54
N VAL A 329 -3.05 -2.81 3.78
CA VAL A 329 -3.82 -2.19 4.86
C VAL A 329 -3.93 -0.67 4.66
N ALA A 330 -2.89 0.00 4.17
CA ALA A 330 -2.96 1.40 3.81
C ALA A 330 -4.01 1.66 2.70
N TYR A 331 -4.09 0.78 1.69
CA TYR A 331 -5.15 0.79 0.68
C TYR A 331 -6.55 0.62 1.30
N ALA A 332 -6.71 -0.40 2.15
CA ALA A 332 -8.00 -0.71 2.78
C ALA A 332 -8.44 0.38 3.78
N SER A 333 -7.51 1.14 4.33
CA SER A 333 -7.77 2.10 5.40
C SER A 333 -8.68 3.28 5.02
N ASP A 334 -8.73 3.65 3.75
CA ASP A 334 -9.60 4.72 3.22
C ASP A 334 -11.02 4.19 2.89
N LEU A 335 -11.27 2.88 3.02
CA LEU A 335 -12.58 2.29 2.79
C LEU A 335 -13.59 2.71 3.84
N LEU A 336 -14.68 3.33 3.39
CA LEU A 336 -15.83 3.80 4.19
C LEU A 336 -15.47 4.87 5.24
N TYR A 337 -14.19 5.22 5.39
CA TYR A 337 -13.64 5.94 6.53
C TYR A 337 -14.23 7.35 6.67
N SER A 338 -14.02 8.22 5.67
CA SER A 338 -14.57 9.58 5.68
C SER A 338 -16.11 9.61 5.72
N GLY A 339 -16.76 8.57 5.21
CA GLY A 339 -18.21 8.42 5.20
C GLY A 339 -18.84 8.25 6.58
N VAL A 340 -18.08 7.85 7.61
CA VAL A 340 -18.58 7.70 8.99
C VAL A 340 -18.99 9.04 9.58
N SER A 341 -18.29 10.14 9.23
CA SER A 341 -18.65 11.49 9.66
C SER A 341 -20.03 11.93 9.18
N LEU A 342 -20.54 11.33 8.09
CA LEU A 342 -21.87 11.62 7.57
C LEU A 342 -22.98 10.83 8.26
N ASN A 343 -22.67 9.78 9.02
CA ASN A 343 -23.67 8.91 9.66
C ASN A 343 -24.74 9.71 10.44
N PRO A 344 -24.39 10.65 11.34
CA PRO A 344 -25.38 11.37 12.14
C PRO A 344 -26.27 12.31 11.32
N HIS A 345 -25.82 12.71 10.13
CA HIS A 345 -26.49 13.67 9.27
C HIS A 345 -27.35 13.00 8.20
N ARG A 346 -27.44 11.67 8.20
CA ARG A 346 -28.25 10.93 7.22
C ARG A 346 -29.72 11.23 7.42
N GLU A 347 -30.34 11.78 6.39
CA GLU A 347 -31.76 12.03 6.34
C GLU A 347 -32.35 11.62 4.99
N LYS A 348 -33.64 11.29 4.98
CA LYS A 348 -34.32 10.86 3.76
C LYS A 348 -34.31 11.98 2.72
N GLY A 349 -33.77 11.69 1.54
CA GLY A 349 -33.72 12.64 0.42
C GLY A 349 -32.54 13.62 0.49
N LEU A 350 -31.78 13.65 1.59
CA LEU A 350 -30.57 14.44 1.68
C LEU A 350 -29.46 13.77 0.87
N LYS A 351 -28.96 14.48 -0.13
CA LYS A 351 -27.75 14.10 -0.87
C LYS A 351 -26.56 14.79 -0.24
N THR A 352 -25.53 14.02 0.08
CA THR A 352 -24.27 14.52 0.63
C THR A 352 -23.11 14.08 -0.23
N TYR A 353 -22.00 14.80 -0.13
CA TYR A 353 -20.69 14.33 -0.59
C TYR A 353 -19.68 14.34 0.56
N SER A 354 -18.66 13.51 0.45
CA SER A 354 -17.49 13.46 1.34
C SER A 354 -16.26 13.28 0.47
N LEU A 355 -15.18 13.98 0.75
CA LEU A 355 -13.90 13.90 0.04
C LEU A 355 -12.78 13.87 1.04
N SER A 356 -11.90 12.87 0.99
CA SER A 356 -10.70 12.84 1.83
C SER A 356 -9.82 14.05 1.50
N LEU A 357 -9.42 14.82 2.51
CA LEU A 357 -8.51 15.96 2.38
C LEU A 357 -7.08 15.55 2.74
N ASP A 358 -6.94 14.81 3.82
CA ASP A 358 -5.70 14.20 4.26
C ASP A 358 -5.94 12.76 4.75
N HIS A 359 -4.86 12.03 5.02
CA HIS A 359 -4.93 10.73 5.67
C HIS A 359 -3.61 10.41 6.36
N SER A 360 -3.65 10.13 7.66
CA SER A 360 -2.47 9.80 8.46
C SER A 360 -2.59 8.42 9.06
N ILE A 361 -1.52 7.63 9.00
CA ILE A 361 -1.45 6.26 9.50
C ILE A 361 -0.19 6.08 10.33
N TRP A 362 -0.32 5.39 11.46
CA TRP A 362 0.80 4.92 12.28
C TRP A 362 0.70 3.40 12.43
N PHE A 363 1.76 2.70 12.04
CA PHE A 363 1.90 1.25 12.18
C PHE A 363 2.71 0.96 13.44
N HIS A 364 2.12 0.24 14.39
CA HIS A 364 2.71 -0.08 15.68
C HIS A 364 3.23 -1.51 15.76
N LYS A 365 2.56 -2.44 15.09
CA LYS A 365 2.91 -3.87 15.09
C LYS A 365 2.93 -4.44 13.66
N PRO A 366 3.58 -5.59 13.45
CA PRO A 366 3.39 -6.40 12.25
C PRO A 366 1.90 -6.64 11.96
N VAL A 367 1.54 -6.68 10.68
CA VAL A 367 0.18 -6.98 10.23
C VAL A 367 0.19 -8.06 9.16
N LYS A 368 -0.90 -8.82 9.09
CA LYS A 368 -1.19 -9.73 7.97
C LYS A 368 -2.52 -9.33 7.37
N ALA A 369 -2.45 -8.69 6.21
CA ALA A 369 -3.59 -8.09 5.56
C ALA A 369 -4.61 -9.12 5.02
N ASP A 370 -4.20 -10.37 4.82
CA ASP A 370 -5.05 -11.51 4.45
C ASP A 370 -5.60 -12.28 5.66
N GLU A 371 -5.23 -11.87 6.88
CA GLU A 371 -5.88 -12.26 8.12
C GLU A 371 -6.92 -11.21 8.55
N TRP A 372 -7.82 -11.60 9.46
CA TRP A 372 -8.88 -10.73 9.94
C TRP A 372 -8.34 -9.61 10.84
N LEU A 373 -8.59 -8.37 10.42
CA LEU A 373 -8.37 -7.16 11.22
C LEU A 373 -9.72 -6.51 11.54
N LEU A 374 -9.92 -6.12 12.80
CA LEU A 374 -11.07 -5.34 13.22
C LEU A 374 -10.76 -3.85 13.04
N TYR A 375 -11.52 -3.18 12.18
CA TYR A 375 -11.43 -1.74 11.99
C TYR A 375 -12.52 -1.04 12.81
N VAL A 376 -12.09 -0.24 13.78
CA VAL A 376 -12.92 0.60 14.65
C VAL A 376 -12.76 2.05 14.22
N ILE A 377 -13.84 2.65 13.73
CA ILE A 377 -13.86 4.02 13.21
C ILE A 377 -14.81 4.87 14.03
N GLU A 378 -14.39 6.08 14.38
CA GLU A 378 -15.18 7.06 15.12
C GLU A 378 -15.00 8.46 14.50
N SER A 379 -16.08 9.25 14.45
CA SER A 379 -16.07 10.65 14.04
C SER A 379 -16.41 11.54 15.22
N PRO A 380 -15.41 12.12 15.91
CA PRO A 380 -15.69 12.94 17.10
C PRO A 380 -16.23 14.33 16.74
N SER A 381 -16.08 14.80 15.49
CA SER A 381 -16.56 16.12 15.08
C SER A 381 -16.85 16.20 13.58
N ALA A 382 -17.93 16.90 13.24
CA ALA A 382 -18.21 17.39 11.90
C ALA A 382 -18.67 18.85 12.00
N HIS A 383 -17.95 19.76 11.34
CA HIS A 383 -18.20 21.19 11.45
C HIS A 383 -17.67 21.95 10.23
N GLY A 384 -18.38 23.01 9.82
CA GLY A 384 -17.87 23.96 8.83
C GLY A 384 -17.58 23.35 7.45
N GLY A 385 -18.35 22.34 7.06
CA GLY A 385 -18.15 21.61 5.80
C GLY A 385 -17.02 20.58 5.85
N ARG A 386 -16.58 20.18 7.04
CA ARG A 386 -15.58 19.13 7.24
C ARG A 386 -16.05 18.06 8.21
N GLY A 387 -15.56 16.83 8.03
CA GLY A 387 -15.75 15.73 8.96
C GLY A 387 -14.41 15.14 9.38
N PHE A 388 -14.15 15.11 10.69
CA PHE A 388 -12.94 14.48 11.23
C PHE A 388 -13.25 13.05 11.65
N VAL A 389 -12.38 12.12 11.29
CA VAL A 389 -12.50 10.69 11.61
C VAL A 389 -11.19 10.15 12.16
N THR A 390 -11.31 9.25 13.13
CA THR A 390 -10.21 8.50 13.75
C THR A 390 -10.46 7.02 13.63
N GLY A 391 -9.38 6.25 13.55
CA GLY A 391 -9.41 4.84 13.24
C GLY A 391 -8.41 4.06 14.07
N ARG A 392 -8.79 2.85 14.47
CA ARG A 392 -7.93 1.88 15.14
C ARG A 392 -8.15 0.52 14.48
N MET A 393 -7.08 -0.19 14.18
CA MET A 393 -7.15 -1.55 13.66
C MET A 393 -6.54 -2.53 14.66
N PHE A 394 -7.29 -3.58 14.98
CA PHE A 394 -6.88 -4.63 15.90
C PHE A 394 -6.73 -5.97 15.20
N ASN A 395 -5.76 -6.79 15.60
CA ASN A 395 -5.74 -8.20 15.23
C ASN A 395 -6.71 -9.02 16.10
N ARG A 396 -6.87 -10.32 15.81
CA ARG A 396 -7.77 -11.20 16.58
C ARG A 396 -7.38 -11.35 18.04
N GLN A 397 -6.11 -11.12 18.38
CA GLN A 397 -5.58 -11.18 19.74
C GLN A 397 -5.88 -9.90 20.53
N GLY A 398 -6.48 -8.87 19.92
CA GLY A 398 -6.82 -7.60 20.56
C GLY A 398 -5.66 -6.61 20.63
N GLU A 399 -4.58 -6.84 19.88
CA GLU A 399 -3.45 -5.93 19.81
C GLU A 399 -3.77 -4.79 18.84
N VAL A 400 -3.48 -3.54 19.22
CA VAL A 400 -3.68 -2.40 18.33
C VAL A 400 -2.50 -2.31 17.36
N CYS A 401 -2.71 -2.76 16.13
CA CYS A 401 -1.66 -2.79 15.12
C CYS A 401 -1.48 -1.41 14.47
N ILE A 402 -2.57 -0.67 14.26
CA ILE A 402 -2.57 0.57 13.48
C ILE A 402 -3.50 1.61 14.09
N ARG A 403 -3.09 2.89 14.02
CA ARG A 403 -3.93 4.05 14.30
C ARG A 403 -3.98 5.00 13.12
N LEU A 404 -5.11 5.67 12.96
CA LEU A 404 -5.37 6.54 11.82
C LEU A 404 -6.14 7.79 12.21
N SER A 405 -5.97 8.85 11.42
CA SER A 405 -6.77 10.07 11.47
C SER A 405 -6.90 10.68 10.08
N SER A 406 -8.06 11.26 9.78
CA SER A 406 -8.30 11.97 8.51
C SER A 406 -9.36 13.05 8.69
N ASP A 407 -9.15 14.17 8.01
CA ASP A 407 -10.16 15.17 7.69
C ASP A 407 -10.74 14.91 6.31
N SER A 408 -12.04 15.14 6.20
CA SER A 408 -12.78 15.13 4.95
C SER A 408 -13.51 16.44 4.71
N ALA A 409 -13.68 16.85 3.46
CA ALA A 409 -14.64 17.87 3.08
C ALA A 409 -16.00 17.22 2.89
N SER A 410 -17.00 17.63 3.67
CA SER A 410 -18.33 17.03 3.70
C SER A 410 -19.41 18.10 3.71
N ALA A 411 -20.39 18.00 2.79
CA ALA A 411 -21.50 18.94 2.75
C ALA A 411 -22.76 18.36 2.06
N PRO A 412 -23.94 18.96 2.30
CA PRO A 412 -25.13 18.75 1.47
C PRO A 412 -24.88 19.18 0.02
N VAL A 413 -25.39 18.42 -0.93
CA VAL A 413 -25.42 18.80 -2.35
C VAL A 413 -26.54 19.85 -2.53
N ARG A 414 -26.18 21.08 -2.90
CA ARG A 414 -27.16 22.14 -3.25
C ARG A 414 -27.62 21.95 -4.70
N GLU A 415 -28.92 22.07 -4.97
CA GLU A 415 -29.53 21.88 -6.30
C GLU A 415 -29.04 22.88 -7.38
N SER A 416 -28.38 23.98 -7.00
CA SER A 416 -28.08 25.12 -7.88
C SER A 416 -26.69 25.14 -8.52
N ARG A 417 -25.92 24.04 -8.46
CA ARG A 417 -24.59 23.95 -9.07
C ARG A 417 -24.53 22.66 -9.87
N ASP A 418 -23.96 22.72 -11.06
CA ASP A 418 -23.92 21.60 -12.00
C ASP A 418 -23.52 20.28 -11.30
N PRO A 419 -24.40 19.25 -11.30
CA PRO A 419 -24.13 17.93 -10.71
C PRO A 419 -22.85 17.28 -11.24
N SER A 420 -22.36 17.71 -12.40
CA SER A 420 -21.09 17.27 -12.98
C SER A 420 -19.88 17.65 -12.12
N ASN A 421 -19.95 18.69 -11.29
CA ASN A 421 -18.86 19.13 -10.42
C ASN A 421 -18.87 18.52 -9.01
N TYR A 422 -19.92 17.74 -8.67
CA TYR A 422 -20.05 17.13 -7.35
C TYR A 422 -19.54 15.70 -7.34
N ILE A 423 -18.52 15.48 -6.51
CA ILE A 423 -17.83 14.21 -6.32
C ILE A 423 -18.71 13.32 -5.45
N LEU A 424 -19.60 12.60 -6.10
CA LEU A 424 -20.46 11.62 -5.45
C LEU A 424 -19.71 10.28 -5.38
N PHE A 425 -19.27 9.89 -4.19
CA PHE A 425 -18.86 8.52 -3.87
C PHE A 425 -20.08 7.58 -3.92
N TRP A 426 -20.64 7.36 -5.12
CA TRP A 426 -21.79 6.48 -5.31
C TRP A 426 -21.52 5.03 -4.87
N ASN A 427 -20.26 4.59 -4.79
CA ASN A 427 -19.92 3.20 -4.42
C ASN A 427 -19.78 2.95 -2.93
N ALA A 428 -19.29 3.90 -2.12
CA ALA A 428 -19.39 3.79 -0.66
C ALA A 428 -20.87 3.86 -0.24
N GLN A 429 -21.64 4.71 -0.93
CA GLN A 429 -23.10 4.72 -0.83
C GLN A 429 -23.75 3.45 -1.40
N LEU A 430 -23.09 2.67 -2.26
CA LEU A 430 -23.56 1.36 -2.72
C LEU A 430 -23.30 0.27 -1.66
N ILE A 431 -22.10 0.20 -1.09
CA ILE A 431 -21.78 -0.68 0.05
C ILE A 431 -22.69 -0.37 1.25
N MET A 432 -22.96 0.92 1.51
CA MET A 432 -23.87 1.32 2.58
C MET A 432 -25.35 1.30 2.20
N SER A 433 -25.73 1.49 0.93
CA SER A 433 -27.12 1.24 0.51
C SER A 433 -27.45 -0.24 0.56
N LEU A 434 -26.46 -1.12 0.33
CA LEU A 434 -26.48 -2.55 0.65
C LEU A 434 -26.57 -2.83 2.17
N THR A 435 -26.55 -1.82 3.05
CA THR A 435 -26.94 -1.93 4.47
C THR A 435 -28.20 -1.12 4.84
N GLN A 436 -28.67 -0.16 4.01
CA GLN A 436 -29.68 0.85 4.40
C GLN A 436 -31.17 0.65 4.05
N GLU A 437 -31.59 -0.12 3.05
CA GLU A 437 -32.99 0.00 2.56
C GLU A 437 -34.14 -0.73 3.32
N ALA A 438 -33.95 -1.16 4.57
CA ALA A 438 -34.94 -2.03 5.24
C ALA A 438 -36.01 -1.37 6.13
N LEU A 439 -36.04 -0.04 6.36
CA LEU A 439 -36.87 0.53 7.45
C LEU A 439 -37.91 1.63 7.13
N ILE A 440 -38.10 2.06 5.88
CA ILE A 440 -39.01 3.23 5.60
C ILE A 440 -40.47 2.82 5.29
N ARG A 441 -40.98 1.70 5.83
CA ARG A 441 -42.42 1.37 5.71
C ARG A 441 -43.11 0.87 6.98
N ARG A 442 -42.47 0.95 8.15
CA ARG A 442 -43.13 0.73 9.43
C ARG A 442 -43.15 2.02 10.24
N GLU A 443 -43.97 2.97 9.81
CA GLU A 443 -44.60 3.96 10.70
C GLU A 443 -45.49 4.89 9.87
N LYS A 444 -46.73 4.44 9.64
CA LYS A 444 -47.91 5.30 9.62
C LYS A 444 -49.12 4.37 9.79
N PRO A 445 -49.76 4.32 10.97
CA PRO A 445 -51.10 3.79 11.03
C PRO A 445 -51.98 4.67 10.13
N ARG A 446 -52.65 4.05 9.15
CA ARG A 446 -53.69 4.72 8.38
C ARG A 446 -54.86 5.02 9.33
N GLY A 447 -54.85 6.21 9.93
CA GLY A 447 -56.04 6.78 10.55
C GLY A 447 -57.11 7.05 9.49
N PRO A 448 -58.41 6.89 9.80
CA PRO A 448 -59.48 7.06 8.82
C PRO A 448 -59.62 8.55 8.44
N ASN A 449 -59.67 8.82 7.14
CA ASN A 449 -60.02 10.14 6.58
C ASN A 449 -61.43 10.55 7.05
N PRO A 450 -61.62 11.74 7.65
CA PRO A 450 -62.94 12.33 7.74
C PRO A 450 -63.30 12.94 6.38
N ARG A 451 -64.46 12.56 5.83
CA ARG A 451 -65.08 13.27 4.71
C ARG A 451 -65.58 14.63 5.22
N PRO A 452 -65.38 15.75 4.52
CA PRO A 452 -66.13 16.96 4.81
C PRO A 452 -67.56 16.76 4.29
N LYS A 453 -68.54 16.89 5.19
CA LYS A 453 -69.91 17.24 4.82
C LYS A 453 -70.06 18.75 4.93
N LEU A 454 -70.70 19.30 3.90
CA LEU A 454 -71.15 20.67 3.64
C LEU A 454 -70.14 21.56 2.90
#